data_AF-A0A6M0EPG6-F1
#
_entry.id   AF-A0A6M0EPG6-F1
#
_cell.length_a   1.000
_cell.length_b   1.000
_cell.length_c   1.000
_cell.angle_alpha   90.00
_cell.angle_beta   90.00
_cell.angle_gamma   90.00
#
_symmetry.space_group_name_H-M   'P 1'
#
loop_
_entity.id
_entity.type
_entity.pdbx_description
1 polymer ?
#
loop_
_entity_poly.entity_id
_entity_poly.type
_entity_poly.pdbx_seq_one_letter_code
_entity_poly.pdbx_strand_id
1 'polypeptide(L)'
;MDTNELIKRYAAGERDFSGVNLSGVDLSCIGLSQINLKGADLSRAVLTEANLKLANLSFANLYGAHLERVNFTGARLFQANLRRSFLKETLFIEADLRSADLRDAKLLRADLTNADLWATKMPDKFTYSPSAKLAQS
;
A
#
# COMPACT_ATOMS: atom_id res chain seq x y z
N MET A 1 11.43 -13.58 4.61
CA MET A 1 12.42 -12.59 5.10
C MET A 1 11.78 -11.92 6.31
N ASP A 2 12.55 -11.63 7.36
CA ASP A 2 12.01 -10.96 8.55
C ASP A 2 12.28 -9.44 8.52
N THR A 3 11.70 -8.73 9.48
CA THR A 3 11.81 -7.27 9.63
C THR A 3 13.25 -6.81 9.84
N ASN A 4 14.04 -7.51 10.65
CA ASN A 4 15.40 -7.10 10.97
C ASN A 4 16.31 -7.20 9.75
N GLU A 5 16.19 -8.28 8.98
CA GLU A 5 16.97 -8.47 7.77
C GLU A 5 16.58 -7.44 6.70
N LEU A 6 15.28 -7.16 6.54
CA LEU A 6 14.82 -6.10 5.63
C LEU A 6 15.41 -4.73 6.01
N ILE A 7 15.32 -4.34 7.28
CA ILE A 7 15.84 -3.03 7.75
C ILE A 7 17.34 -2.95 7.53
N LYS A 8 18.09 -4.00 7.87
CA LYS A 8 19.55 -4.03 7.74
C LYS A 8 19.98 -3.84 6.29
N ARG A 9 19.38 -4.59 5.35
CA ARG A 9 19.67 -4.49 3.92
C ARG A 9 19.26 -3.13 3.36
N TYR A 10 18.09 -2.64 3.74
CA TYR A 10 17.61 -1.32 3.33
C TYR A 10 18.53 -0.19 3.83
N ALA A 11 18.99 -0.27 5.09
CA ALA A 11 19.96 0.65 5.67
C ALA A 11 21.33 0.61 4.98
N ALA A 12 21.73 -0.56 4.45
CA ALA A 12 22.93 -0.72 3.64
C ALA A 12 22.81 -0.14 2.22
N GLY A 13 21.66 0.45 1.86
CA GLY A 13 21.42 1.07 0.56
C GLY A 13 20.72 0.16 -0.44
N GLU A 14 20.43 -1.09 -0.08
CA GLU A 14 19.64 -1.96 -0.95
C GLU A 14 18.22 -1.41 -1.10
N ARG A 15 17.69 -1.46 -2.32
CA ARG A 15 16.33 -1.00 -2.62
C ARG A 15 15.49 -2.06 -3.34
N ASP A 16 16.12 -3.07 -3.93
CA ASP A 16 15.39 -4.13 -4.62
C ASP A 16 15.05 -5.29 -3.69
N PHE A 17 13.78 -5.34 -3.33
CA PHE A 17 13.16 -6.42 -2.56
C PHE A 17 11.99 -6.99 -3.36
N SER A 18 12.08 -7.00 -4.69
CA SER A 18 11.04 -7.58 -5.54
C SER A 18 10.85 -9.07 -5.26
N GLY A 19 9.59 -9.52 -5.25
CA GLY A 19 9.21 -10.92 -5.05
C GLY A 19 9.47 -11.51 -3.65
N VAL A 20 9.95 -10.72 -2.68
CA VAL A 20 10.20 -11.22 -1.33
C VAL A 20 8.91 -11.65 -0.62
N ASN A 21 9.01 -12.62 0.27
CA ASN A 21 7.93 -12.96 1.20
C ASN A 21 8.12 -12.20 2.52
N LEU A 22 7.18 -11.30 2.77
CA LEU A 22 6.97 -10.45 3.94
C LEU A 22 5.52 -10.65 4.47
N SER A 23 4.92 -11.81 4.23
CA SER A 23 3.59 -12.10 4.76
C SER A 23 3.60 -12.11 6.29
N GLY A 24 2.64 -11.42 6.90
CA GLY A 24 2.46 -11.37 8.36
C GLY A 24 3.56 -10.65 9.14
N VAL A 25 4.56 -10.04 8.50
CA VAL A 25 5.61 -9.31 9.24
C VAL A 25 5.07 -8.00 9.83
N ASP A 26 5.68 -7.54 10.91
CA ASP A 26 5.44 -6.21 11.46
C ASP A 26 6.49 -5.24 10.92
N LEU A 27 6.02 -4.26 10.15
CA LEU A 27 6.76 -3.15 9.57
C LEU A 27 6.20 -1.79 10.03
N SER A 28 5.50 -1.77 11.18
CA SER A 28 4.91 -0.55 11.72
C SER A 28 5.95 0.54 11.95
N CYS A 29 5.61 1.78 11.61
CA CYS A 29 6.46 2.97 11.78
C CYS A 29 7.80 2.95 11.01
N ILE A 30 8.04 2.00 10.10
CA ILE A 30 9.31 1.93 9.34
C ILE A 30 9.28 2.90 8.15
N GLY A 31 10.43 3.57 7.91
CA GLY A 31 10.67 4.35 6.70
C GLY A 31 11.30 3.53 5.58
N LEU A 32 10.52 3.20 4.54
CA LEU A 32 10.91 2.43 3.36
C LEU A 32 10.64 3.21 2.06
N SER A 33 10.90 4.51 2.05
CA SER A 33 10.67 5.34 0.86
C SER A 33 11.48 4.86 -0.35
N GLN A 34 10.88 4.88 -1.54
CA GLN A 34 11.49 4.42 -2.79
C GLN A 34 11.90 2.92 -2.80
N ILE A 35 11.47 2.11 -1.83
CA ILE A 35 11.72 0.66 -1.87
C ILE A 35 11.03 0.03 -3.08
N ASN A 36 11.69 -0.94 -3.71
CA ASN A 36 11.08 -1.79 -4.73
C ASN A 36 10.59 -3.09 -4.10
N LEU A 37 9.29 -3.20 -3.91
CA LEU A 37 8.55 -4.37 -3.42
C LEU A 37 7.67 -4.96 -4.53
N LYS A 38 8.05 -4.79 -5.81
CA LYS A 38 7.29 -5.30 -6.95
C LYS A 38 7.06 -6.80 -6.81
N GLY A 39 5.80 -7.24 -6.86
CA GLY A 39 5.42 -8.64 -6.72
C GLY A 39 5.71 -9.27 -5.36
N ALA A 40 6.08 -8.49 -4.34
CA ALA A 40 6.29 -9.01 -2.99
C ALA A 40 4.97 -9.49 -2.37
N ASP A 41 5.06 -10.50 -1.51
CA ASP A 41 3.94 -10.92 -0.66
C ASP A 41 4.00 -10.20 0.68
N LEU A 42 3.06 -9.27 0.89
CA LEU A 42 2.83 -8.51 2.11
C LEU A 42 1.47 -8.87 2.72
N SER A 43 0.92 -10.04 2.38
CA SER A 43 -0.39 -10.44 2.89
C SER A 43 -0.38 -10.51 4.41
N ARG A 44 -1.40 -9.91 5.04
CA ARG A 44 -1.54 -9.79 6.49
C ARG A 44 -0.37 -9.11 7.21
N ALA A 45 0.54 -8.46 6.49
CA ALA A 45 1.59 -7.66 7.12
C ALA A 45 0.98 -6.46 7.87
N VAL A 46 1.65 -6.03 8.93
CA VAL A 46 1.30 -4.83 9.67
C VAL A 46 2.23 -3.72 9.23
N LEU A 47 1.71 -2.68 8.60
CA LEU A 47 2.48 -1.53 8.13
C LEU A 47 1.95 -0.23 8.74
N THR A 48 1.21 -0.28 9.85
CA THR A 48 0.61 0.91 10.46
C THR A 48 1.65 2.03 10.62
N GLU A 49 1.32 3.23 10.12
CA GLU A 49 2.19 4.42 10.14
C GLU A 49 3.53 4.29 9.36
N ALA A 50 3.71 3.24 8.54
CA ALA A 50 4.90 3.11 7.69
C ALA A 50 4.95 4.19 6.59
N ASN A 51 6.17 4.56 6.19
CA ASN A 51 6.39 5.48 5.09
C ASN A 51 6.89 4.72 3.84
N LEU A 52 6.01 4.58 2.86
CA LEU A 52 6.24 3.94 1.56
C LEU A 52 6.12 4.95 0.41
N LYS A 53 6.44 6.22 0.68
CA LYS A 53 6.45 7.28 -0.34
C LYS A 53 7.33 6.86 -1.52
N LEU A 54 6.80 7.00 -2.74
CA LEU A 54 7.45 6.63 -4.01
C LEU A 54 7.87 5.15 -4.10
N ALA A 55 7.36 4.26 -3.25
CA ALA A 55 7.65 2.83 -3.32
C ALA A 55 7.04 2.19 -4.58
N ASN A 56 7.68 1.14 -5.08
CA ASN A 56 7.13 0.31 -6.15
C ASN A 56 6.53 -0.97 -5.56
N LEU A 57 5.20 -1.03 -5.51
CA LEU A 57 4.40 -2.17 -5.04
C LEU A 57 3.55 -2.76 -6.17
N SER A 58 3.92 -2.51 -7.44
CA SER A 58 3.18 -3.08 -8.56
C SER A 58 3.13 -4.62 -8.43
N PHE A 59 1.96 -5.20 -8.68
CA PHE A 59 1.70 -6.64 -8.54
C PHE A 59 1.89 -7.21 -7.12
N ALA A 60 2.10 -6.39 -6.10
CA ALA A 60 2.27 -6.87 -4.72
C ALA A 60 0.96 -7.43 -4.16
N ASN A 61 1.09 -8.42 -3.28
CA ASN A 61 -0.04 -8.97 -2.53
C ASN A 61 -0.14 -8.32 -1.16
N LEU A 62 -1.11 -7.43 -0.96
CA LEU A 62 -1.41 -6.73 0.29
C LEU A 62 -2.74 -7.22 0.91
N TYR A 63 -3.14 -8.46 0.58
CA TYR A 63 -4.40 -9.03 1.04
C TYR A 63 -4.47 -9.01 2.57
N GLY A 64 -5.51 -8.38 3.12
CA GLY A 64 -5.73 -8.31 4.56
C GLY A 64 -4.65 -7.58 5.35
N ALA A 65 -3.78 -6.80 4.71
CA ALA A 65 -2.74 -6.03 5.40
C ALA A 65 -3.33 -4.90 6.25
N HIS A 66 -2.66 -4.58 7.36
CA HIS A 66 -2.99 -3.44 8.22
C HIS A 66 -2.19 -2.24 7.73
N LEU A 67 -2.87 -1.30 7.07
CA LEU A 67 -2.27 -0.20 6.32
C LEU A 67 -2.72 1.17 6.85
N GLU A 68 -3.17 1.22 8.10
CA GLU A 68 -3.66 2.46 8.71
C GLU A 68 -2.55 3.51 8.75
N ARG A 69 -2.89 4.73 8.31
CA ARG A 69 -1.98 5.89 8.33
C ARG A 69 -0.68 5.69 7.54
N VAL A 70 -0.64 4.72 6.61
CA VAL A 70 0.51 4.54 5.71
C VAL A 70 0.61 5.69 4.73
N ASN A 71 1.84 6.12 4.45
CA ASN A 71 2.11 7.07 3.38
C ASN A 71 2.52 6.37 2.09
N PHE A 72 1.61 6.26 1.12
CA PHE A 72 1.85 5.79 -0.25
C PHE A 72 1.91 6.95 -1.26
N THR A 73 2.23 8.17 -0.84
CA THR A 73 2.29 9.33 -1.76
C THR A 73 3.23 9.05 -2.93
N GLY A 74 2.73 9.17 -4.16
CA GLY A 74 3.46 8.88 -5.40
C GLY A 74 3.91 7.42 -5.57
N ALA A 75 3.42 6.48 -4.75
CA ALA A 75 3.77 5.08 -4.87
C ALA A 75 3.08 4.43 -6.08
N ARG A 76 3.69 3.35 -6.61
CA ARG A 76 3.09 2.55 -7.67
C ARG A 76 2.46 1.30 -7.10
N LEU A 77 1.14 1.19 -7.18
CA LEU A 77 0.35 0.04 -6.77
C LEU A 77 -0.39 -0.60 -7.95
N PHE A 78 0.08 -0.39 -9.19
CA PHE A 78 -0.46 -1.01 -10.40
C PHE A 78 -0.70 -2.50 -10.22
N GLN A 79 -1.94 -2.96 -10.43
CA GLN A 79 -2.36 -4.35 -10.26
C GLN A 79 -2.06 -4.98 -8.89
N ALA A 80 -1.87 -4.18 -7.84
CA ALA A 80 -1.72 -4.69 -6.48
C ALA A 80 -3.05 -5.27 -5.94
N ASN A 81 -2.94 -6.33 -5.13
CA ASN A 81 -4.08 -6.91 -4.43
C ASN A 81 -4.21 -6.30 -3.03
N LEU A 82 -5.12 -5.34 -2.85
CA LEU A 82 -5.39 -4.67 -1.58
C LEU A 82 -6.69 -5.18 -0.93
N ARG A 83 -7.21 -6.32 -1.37
CA ARG A 83 -8.50 -6.82 -0.88
C ARG A 83 -8.47 -7.05 0.61
N ARG A 84 -9.57 -6.70 1.29
CA ARG A 84 -9.74 -6.82 2.75
C ARG A 84 -8.69 -6.07 3.60
N SER A 85 -7.91 -5.17 3.01
CA SER A 85 -6.95 -4.36 3.76
C SER A 85 -7.63 -3.27 4.58
N PHE A 86 -6.94 -2.81 5.62
CA PHE A 86 -7.38 -1.73 6.50
C PHE A 86 -6.65 -0.45 6.14
N LEU A 87 -7.33 0.47 5.44
CA LEU A 87 -6.76 1.67 4.82
C LEU A 87 -7.22 2.94 5.53
N LYS A 88 -7.42 2.88 6.85
CA LYS A 88 -7.89 4.04 7.61
C LYS A 88 -6.83 5.14 7.59
N GLU A 89 -7.19 6.35 7.16
CA GLU A 89 -6.29 7.52 7.13
C GLU A 89 -5.01 7.31 6.28
N THR A 90 -5.02 6.34 5.37
CA THR A 90 -3.91 6.07 4.44
C THR A 90 -3.82 7.16 3.37
N LEU A 91 -2.61 7.56 2.99
CA LEU A 91 -2.36 8.57 1.97
C LEU A 91 -1.97 7.91 0.65
N PHE A 92 -2.81 8.02 -0.37
CA PHE A 92 -2.56 7.59 -1.76
C PHE A 92 -2.39 8.78 -2.71
N ILE A 93 -1.96 9.92 -2.20
CA ILE A 93 -1.84 11.16 -2.98
C ILE A 93 -0.90 10.92 -4.17
N GLU A 94 -1.34 11.22 -5.39
CA GLU A 94 -0.58 10.98 -6.64
C GLU A 94 -0.15 9.52 -6.87
N ALA A 95 -0.75 8.55 -6.17
CA ALA A 95 -0.40 7.14 -6.32
C ALA A 95 -1.00 6.55 -7.61
N ASP A 96 -0.28 5.62 -8.24
CA ASP A 96 -0.81 4.82 -9.35
C ASP A 96 -1.50 3.57 -8.81
N LEU A 97 -2.83 3.58 -8.75
CA LEU A 97 -3.67 2.46 -8.31
C LEU A 97 -4.31 1.73 -9.48
N ARG A 98 -3.92 2.01 -10.73
CA ARG A 98 -4.58 1.44 -11.90
C ARG A 98 -4.64 -0.07 -11.85
N SER A 99 -5.82 -0.60 -12.16
CA SER A 99 -6.11 -2.05 -12.13
C SER A 99 -5.86 -2.73 -10.77
N ALA A 100 -5.66 -1.99 -9.67
CA ALA A 100 -5.57 -2.55 -8.33
C ALA A 100 -6.94 -3.09 -7.86
N ASP A 101 -6.91 -4.00 -6.90
CA ASP A 101 -8.11 -4.61 -6.33
C ASP A 101 -8.31 -4.21 -4.87
N LEU A 102 -9.22 -3.27 -4.64
CA LEU A 102 -9.60 -2.75 -3.32
C LEU A 102 -10.90 -3.37 -2.79
N ARG A 103 -11.43 -4.43 -3.43
CA ARG A 103 -12.69 -5.05 -2.97
C ARG A 103 -12.57 -5.50 -1.52
N ASP A 104 -13.63 -5.26 -0.74
CA ASP A 104 -13.69 -5.53 0.69
C ASP A 104 -12.70 -4.73 1.57
N ALA A 105 -11.90 -3.80 1.01
CA ALA A 105 -11.01 -2.95 1.79
C ALA A 105 -11.79 -1.84 2.53
N LYS A 106 -11.20 -1.32 3.61
CA LYS A 106 -11.79 -0.27 4.46
C LYS A 106 -11.04 1.05 4.28
N LEU A 107 -11.57 1.97 3.49
CA LEU A 107 -10.93 3.26 3.16
C LEU A 107 -11.38 4.44 4.03
N LEU A 108 -11.64 4.21 5.32
CA LEU A 108 -12.14 5.26 6.21
C LEU A 108 -11.14 6.43 6.26
N ARG A 109 -11.53 7.61 5.76
CA ARG A 109 -10.67 8.81 5.68
C ARG A 109 -9.37 8.64 4.86
N ALA A 110 -9.31 7.69 3.94
CA ALA A 110 -8.18 7.60 3.02
C ALA A 110 -8.14 8.82 2.08
N ASP A 111 -6.95 9.33 1.79
CA ASP A 111 -6.74 10.43 0.85
C ASP A 111 -6.32 9.90 -0.52
N LEU A 112 -7.17 10.07 -1.52
CA LEU A 112 -6.97 9.63 -2.91
C LEU A 112 -6.74 10.82 -3.86
N THR A 113 -6.35 11.98 -3.34
CA THR A 113 -6.13 13.19 -4.14
C THR A 113 -5.13 12.90 -5.27
N ASN A 114 -5.55 13.14 -6.51
CA ASN A 114 -4.77 12.91 -7.73
C ASN A 114 -4.28 11.45 -7.92
N ALA A 115 -4.84 10.47 -7.22
CA ALA A 115 -4.53 9.07 -7.46
C ALA A 115 -5.09 8.63 -8.83
N ASP A 116 -4.32 7.87 -9.59
CA ASP A 116 -4.82 7.26 -10.83
C ASP A 116 -5.57 5.97 -10.50
N LEU A 117 -6.88 6.02 -10.71
CA LEU A 117 -7.81 4.94 -10.36
C LEU A 117 -8.33 4.18 -11.57
N TRP A 118 -7.76 4.35 -12.77
CA TRP A 118 -8.25 3.69 -13.98
C TRP A 118 -8.33 2.16 -13.81
N ALA A 119 -9.51 1.59 -14.07
CA ALA A 119 -9.81 0.16 -13.90
C ALA A 119 -9.59 -0.41 -12.49
N THR A 120 -9.50 0.43 -11.46
CA THR A 120 -9.41 -0.01 -10.05
C THR A 120 -10.73 -0.65 -9.62
N LYS A 121 -10.67 -1.82 -8.98
CA LYS A 121 -11.85 -2.48 -8.42
C LYS A 121 -12.11 -1.92 -7.02
N MET A 122 -13.05 -0.98 -6.92
CA MET A 122 -13.42 -0.33 -5.66
C MET A 122 -14.14 -1.27 -4.69
N PRO A 123 -14.07 -1.03 -3.37
CA PRO A 123 -14.92 -1.71 -2.40
C PRO A 123 -16.38 -1.28 -2.51
N ASP A 124 -17.27 -2.09 -1.94
CA ASP A 124 -18.70 -1.79 -1.90
C ASP A 124 -18.98 -0.48 -1.15
N LYS A 125 -20.02 0.23 -1.60
CA LYS A 125 -20.38 1.59 -1.13
C LYS A 125 -20.59 1.75 0.37
N PHE A 126 -20.72 0.67 1.14
CA PHE A 126 -20.96 0.68 2.59
C PHE A 126 -19.68 0.71 3.44
N THR A 127 -18.50 0.44 2.87
CA THR A 127 -17.20 0.56 3.58
C THR A 127 -16.40 1.80 3.18
N TYR A 128 -16.98 2.63 2.31
CA TYR A 128 -16.41 3.86 1.78
C TYR A 128 -17.20 5.06 2.32
N SER A 129 -16.55 5.94 3.11
CA SER A 129 -17.17 7.20 3.53
C SER A 129 -17.08 8.23 2.40
N PRO A 130 -18.11 9.07 2.16
CA PRO A 130 -18.11 10.14 1.14
C PRO A 130 -16.98 11.19 1.25
N SER A 131 -16.14 11.10 2.28
CA SER A 131 -15.05 12.02 2.62
C SER A 131 -13.71 11.70 1.97
N ALA A 132 -13.57 10.55 1.28
CA ALA A 132 -12.39 10.34 0.44
C ALA A 132 -12.43 11.37 -0.68
N LYS A 133 -11.50 12.32 -0.66
CA LYS A 133 -11.33 13.31 -1.72
C LYS A 133 -10.96 12.57 -2.99
N LEU A 134 -11.96 12.34 -3.84
CA LEU A 134 -11.75 11.81 -5.17
C LEU A 134 -11.12 12.89 -6.03
N ALA A 135 -10.14 12.50 -6.86
CA ALA A 135 -9.72 13.31 -7.98
C ALA A 135 -10.95 13.63 -8.84
N GLN A 136 -11.10 14.90 -9.23
CA GLN A 136 -12.07 15.28 -10.25
C GLN A 136 -11.69 14.53 -11.52
N SER A 137 -12.59 13.69 -12.02
CA SER A 137 -12.49 13.01 -13.32
C SER A 137 -12.54 14.00 -14.47
#